data_AF-A0A9E3YUI2-F1
#
_entry.id   AF-A0A9E3YUI2-F1
#
_cell.length_a   1.000
_cell.length_b   1.000
_cell.length_c   1.000
_cell.angle_alpha   90.00
_cell.angle_beta   90.00
_cell.angle_gamma   90.00
#
_symmetry.space_group_name_H-M   'P 1'
#
loop_
_entity.id
_entity.type
_entity.pdbx_description
1 polymer ?
#
loop_
_entity_poly.entity_id
_entity_poly.type
_entity_poly.pdbx_seq_one_letter_code
_entity_poly.pdbx_strand_id
1 'polypeptide(L)'
;LQFGHDAGRTLYLSGDTQAIGWVDTRTFDRTGSAEASTGWCPMVLDTNGDGRIGAWTNPGEPDDPKKDKRLAGFLYGMGVSPLDDSVWYARYTYFINDWMPGVPGGLMRFVRGDNPPETCRIEYYEIPVKDGKAVAFNPRGVDLDSDGVAWVALGSGRLGRFDRRQCKAPSGPDATGQHCQEGWSFFDTPGPRFKGVTTGSADWHYLTWVDQHEVLGIGKDLPIMPGSTSDSLLVFQPESKSFVTLRVPYPLGFYARGLDGRIDDPRTGWKGRALWANYGTLATTHIEGPDTNSRIVKFQLRPNPLAK
;
A
#
# COMPACT_ATOMS: atom_id res chain seq x y z
N LEU A 1 -5.21 -1.55 8.43
CA LEU A 1 -4.80 -0.74 9.60
C LEU A 1 -3.30 -0.84 9.75
N GLN A 2 -2.64 0.20 10.24
CA GLN A 2 -1.21 0.21 10.56
C GLN A 2 -0.97 1.12 11.76
N PHE A 3 0.06 0.80 12.56
CA PHE A 3 0.52 1.67 13.64
C PHE A 3 1.52 2.69 13.12
N GLY A 4 1.35 3.94 13.53
CA GLY A 4 2.38 4.98 13.43
C GLY A 4 3.54 4.72 14.38
N HIS A 5 4.70 5.31 14.08
CA HIS A 5 5.87 5.26 14.97
C HIS A 5 5.87 6.40 16.00
N ASP A 6 4.85 7.25 15.96
CA ASP A 6 4.65 8.38 16.86
C ASP A 6 4.44 7.95 18.33
N ALA A 7 4.62 8.90 19.24
CA ALA A 7 4.53 8.65 20.68
C ALA A 7 3.17 8.09 21.11
N GLY A 8 2.07 8.45 20.44
CA GLY A 8 0.72 7.96 20.72
C GLY A 8 0.47 6.52 20.23
N ARG A 9 1.41 5.93 19.46
CA ARG A 9 1.19 4.68 18.70
C ARG A 9 -0.14 4.76 17.94
N THR A 10 -0.27 5.80 17.14
CA THR A 10 -1.52 6.11 16.46
C THR A 10 -1.88 4.98 15.51
N LEU A 11 -3.09 4.41 15.66
CA LEU A 11 -3.61 3.40 14.77
C LEU A 11 -4.37 4.06 13.61
N TYR A 12 -3.84 3.94 12.40
CA TYR A 12 -4.47 4.44 11.18
C TYR A 12 -5.36 3.37 10.53
N LEU A 13 -6.50 3.80 9.99
CA LEU A 13 -7.52 2.94 9.41
C LEU A 13 -7.69 3.19 7.90
N SER A 14 -8.03 2.14 7.16
CA SER A 14 -8.32 2.17 5.72
C SER A 14 -9.75 1.71 5.47
N GLY A 15 -10.26 1.98 4.27
CA GLY A 15 -11.58 1.54 3.81
C GLY A 15 -12.65 2.63 3.79
N ASP A 16 -12.40 3.79 4.39
CA ASP A 16 -13.28 4.95 4.23
C ASP A 16 -13.10 5.59 2.84
N THR A 17 -14.16 6.25 2.34
CA THR A 17 -14.17 6.86 1.00
C THR A 17 -14.14 8.39 1.03
N GLN A 18 -14.24 8.99 2.23
CA GLN A 18 -14.53 10.41 2.44
C GLN A 18 -13.52 11.10 3.37
N ALA A 19 -12.94 10.36 4.33
CA ALA A 19 -11.99 10.86 5.30
C ALA A 19 -10.90 9.84 5.64
N ILE A 20 -9.85 10.31 6.29
CA ILE A 20 -8.80 9.50 6.91
C ILE A 20 -9.00 9.58 8.41
N GLY A 21 -9.24 8.45 9.06
CA GLY A 21 -9.45 8.35 10.51
C GLY A 21 -8.30 7.63 11.22
N TRP A 22 -8.12 7.96 12.50
CA TRP A 22 -7.14 7.31 13.37
C TRP A 22 -7.61 7.22 14.82
N VAL A 23 -6.91 6.40 15.60
CA VAL A 23 -7.06 6.28 17.06
C VAL A 23 -5.69 6.43 17.72
N ASP A 24 -5.54 7.42 18.61
CA ASP A 24 -4.42 7.49 19.55
C ASP A 24 -4.61 6.39 20.61
N THR A 25 -3.89 5.28 20.42
CA THR A 25 -4.10 4.08 21.24
C THR A 25 -3.66 4.29 22.69
N ARG A 26 -2.62 5.09 22.93
CA ARG A 26 -2.19 5.39 24.31
C ARG A 26 -3.18 6.27 25.05
N THR A 27 -3.79 7.23 24.38
CA THR A 27 -4.86 8.05 24.97
C THR A 27 -6.08 7.20 25.25
N PHE A 28 -6.42 6.27 24.35
CA PHE A 28 -7.51 5.33 24.55
C PHE A 28 -7.25 4.41 25.75
N ASP A 29 -6.08 3.78 25.81
CA ASP A 29 -5.68 2.89 26.92
C ASP A 29 -5.70 3.62 28.27
N ARG A 30 -5.29 4.90 28.30
CA ARG A 30 -5.26 5.71 29.53
C ARG A 30 -6.63 6.19 29.99
N THR A 31 -7.51 6.54 29.06
CA THR A 31 -8.76 7.27 29.37
C THR A 31 -10.03 6.44 29.18
N GLY A 32 -9.97 5.38 28.37
CA GLY A 32 -11.14 4.64 27.90
C GLY A 32 -12.08 5.45 26.99
N SER A 33 -11.73 6.69 26.63
CA SER A 33 -12.60 7.58 25.86
C SER A 33 -12.29 7.47 24.37
N ALA A 34 -13.25 6.96 23.60
CA ALA A 34 -13.15 6.95 22.14
C ALA A 34 -13.08 8.39 21.59
N GLU A 35 -13.96 9.28 22.07
CA GLU A 35 -14.03 10.68 21.62
C GLU A 35 -12.68 11.40 21.78
N ALA A 36 -12.03 11.25 22.93
CA ALA A 36 -10.74 11.89 23.19
C ALA A 36 -9.57 11.28 22.41
N SER A 37 -9.75 10.08 21.84
CA SER A 37 -8.67 9.30 21.21
C SER A 37 -8.78 9.24 19.70
N THR A 38 -9.97 9.51 19.15
CA THR A 38 -10.21 9.45 17.71
C THR A 38 -10.03 10.81 17.06
N GLY A 39 -9.45 10.84 15.86
CA GLY A 39 -9.45 12.03 15.02
C GLY A 39 -9.65 11.65 13.55
N TRP A 40 -9.92 12.66 12.72
CA TRP A 40 -10.09 12.48 11.30
C TRP A 40 -9.66 13.71 10.51
N CYS A 41 -9.31 13.51 9.23
CA CYS A 41 -9.05 14.57 8.28
C CYS A 41 -9.75 14.30 6.95
N PRO A 42 -10.33 15.32 6.29
CA PRO A 42 -10.88 15.14 4.97
C PRO A 42 -9.74 14.94 3.96
N MET A 43 -10.03 14.25 2.86
CA MET A 43 -9.05 14.04 1.78
C MET A 43 -8.99 15.30 0.89
N VAL A 44 -8.29 16.34 1.33
CA VAL A 44 -8.28 17.66 0.65
C VAL A 44 -6.88 18.02 0.18
N LEU A 45 -6.75 18.30 -1.12
CA LEU A 45 -5.53 18.82 -1.73
C LEU A 45 -5.49 20.35 -1.59
N ASP A 46 -4.37 20.86 -1.09
CA ASP A 46 -4.06 22.30 -1.02
C ASP A 46 -3.79 22.86 -2.44
N THR A 47 -4.86 23.08 -3.19
CA THR A 47 -4.80 23.62 -4.56
C THR A 47 -4.77 25.14 -4.58
N ASN A 48 -5.18 25.81 -3.50
CA ASN A 48 -5.07 27.26 -3.38
C ASN A 48 -3.67 27.72 -2.91
N GLY A 49 -2.88 26.81 -2.32
CA GLY A 49 -1.49 27.01 -1.93
C GLY A 49 -1.30 27.72 -0.59
N ASP A 50 -2.30 27.76 0.28
CA ASP A 50 -2.23 28.48 1.57
C ASP A 50 -1.71 27.62 2.74
N GLY A 51 -1.44 26.34 2.50
CA GLY A 51 -0.75 25.44 3.42
C GLY A 51 -1.62 24.85 4.53
N ARG A 52 -2.94 25.04 4.48
CA ARG A 52 -3.91 24.54 5.47
C ARG A 52 -5.18 24.06 4.77
N ILE A 53 -5.96 23.25 5.47
CA ILE A 53 -7.29 22.88 4.96
C ILE A 53 -8.25 24.04 5.19
N GLY A 54 -8.70 24.67 4.11
CA GLY A 54 -9.66 25.77 4.10
C GLY A 54 -11.02 25.37 3.56
N ALA A 55 -11.68 26.29 2.84
CA ALA A 55 -12.86 25.93 2.06
C ALA A 55 -12.44 25.12 0.82
N TRP A 56 -13.18 24.07 0.48
CA TRP A 56 -12.89 23.22 -0.68
C TRP A 56 -14.06 23.11 -1.65
N THR A 57 -13.76 22.71 -2.89
CA THR A 57 -14.73 22.19 -3.87
C THR A 57 -14.92 20.68 -3.68
N ASN A 58 -16.15 20.18 -3.82
CA ASN A 58 -16.42 18.75 -3.71
C ASN A 58 -16.17 18.02 -5.05
N PRO A 59 -15.95 16.68 -5.02
CA PRO A 59 -15.87 15.88 -6.24
C PRO A 59 -17.09 16.12 -7.15
N GLY A 60 -16.84 16.43 -8.43
CA GLY A 60 -17.87 16.69 -9.44
C GLY A 60 -18.29 18.16 -9.56
N GLU A 61 -17.88 19.03 -8.64
CA GLU A 61 -18.04 20.47 -8.77
C GLU A 61 -16.90 21.08 -9.59
N PRO A 62 -17.13 22.23 -10.26
CA PRO A 62 -16.05 22.97 -10.93
C PRO A 62 -14.95 23.37 -9.94
N ASP A 63 -13.70 23.31 -10.39
CA ASP A 63 -12.55 23.78 -9.61
C ASP A 63 -12.63 25.30 -9.37
N ASP A 64 -12.27 25.74 -8.16
CA ASP A 64 -12.20 27.16 -7.76
C ASP A 64 -10.78 27.47 -7.28
N PRO A 65 -10.01 28.34 -7.96
CA PRO A 65 -8.63 28.66 -7.60
C PRO A 65 -8.46 29.25 -6.19
N LYS A 66 -9.54 29.72 -5.55
CA LYS A 66 -9.51 30.25 -4.18
C LYS A 66 -9.82 29.20 -3.12
N LYS A 67 -10.12 27.97 -3.54
CA LYS A 67 -10.50 26.87 -2.67
C LYS A 67 -9.58 25.68 -2.89
N ASP A 68 -9.54 24.83 -1.89
CA ASP A 68 -8.90 23.53 -1.99
C ASP A 68 -9.75 22.56 -2.81
N LYS A 69 -9.16 21.45 -3.22
CA LYS A 69 -9.86 20.40 -3.96
C LYS A 69 -10.03 19.16 -3.11
N ARG A 70 -11.28 18.78 -2.84
CA ARG A 70 -11.56 17.53 -2.13
C ARG A 70 -11.52 16.35 -3.08
N LEU A 71 -10.83 15.31 -2.63
CA LEU A 71 -10.86 13.97 -3.21
C LEU A 71 -11.89 13.10 -2.46
N ALA A 72 -12.41 12.10 -3.16
CA ALA A 72 -13.11 10.97 -2.57
C ALA A 72 -12.60 9.69 -3.22
N GLY A 73 -12.71 8.54 -2.56
CA GLY A 73 -12.32 7.27 -3.14
C GLY A 73 -11.84 6.28 -2.10
N PHE A 74 -11.92 5.00 -2.44
CA PHE A 74 -11.64 3.92 -1.50
C PHE A 74 -10.14 3.80 -1.24
N LEU A 75 -9.72 4.07 0.00
CA LEU A 75 -8.35 3.85 0.46
C LEU A 75 -8.21 2.38 0.87
N TYR A 76 -7.54 1.57 0.07
CA TYR A 76 -7.59 0.11 0.19
C TYR A 76 -6.63 -0.41 1.28
N GLY A 77 -5.34 -0.40 0.97
CA GLY A 77 -4.24 -0.75 1.87
C GLY A 77 -3.37 0.47 2.14
N MET A 78 -2.55 0.37 3.18
CA MET A 78 -1.70 1.46 3.64
C MET A 78 -0.35 0.97 4.16
N GLY A 79 0.60 1.88 4.20
CA GLY A 79 1.86 1.76 4.95
C GLY A 79 2.15 3.08 5.67
N VAL A 80 2.91 3.02 6.76
CA VAL A 80 3.43 4.22 7.43
C VAL A 80 4.91 4.33 7.08
N SER A 81 5.35 5.52 6.70
CA SER A 81 6.75 5.77 6.41
C SER A 81 7.58 5.66 7.70
N PRO A 82 8.62 4.81 7.74
CA PRO A 82 9.56 4.81 8.85
C PRO A 82 10.44 6.07 8.87
N LEU A 83 10.45 6.85 7.79
CA LEU A 83 11.30 8.03 7.63
C LEU A 83 10.70 9.27 8.30
N ASP A 84 9.39 9.47 8.17
CA ASP A 84 8.72 10.72 8.56
C ASP A 84 7.31 10.55 9.14
N ASP A 85 6.90 9.32 9.48
CA ASP A 85 5.57 8.98 9.98
C ASP A 85 4.39 9.35 9.05
N SER A 86 4.66 9.74 7.79
CA SER A 86 3.59 9.97 6.82
C SER A 86 2.89 8.66 6.47
N VAL A 87 1.56 8.71 6.34
CA VAL A 87 0.76 7.54 6.00
C VAL A 87 0.51 7.53 4.51
N TRP A 88 0.78 6.42 3.86
CA TRP A 88 0.55 6.25 2.43
C TRP A 88 -0.57 5.27 2.22
N TYR A 89 -1.51 5.64 1.36
CA TYR A 89 -2.65 4.83 1.00
C TYR A 89 -2.61 4.48 -0.48
N ALA A 90 -2.89 3.22 -0.79
CA ALA A 90 -3.25 2.80 -2.12
C ALA A 90 -4.70 3.22 -2.37
N ARG A 91 -4.88 4.33 -3.09
CA ARG A 91 -6.21 4.81 -3.49
C ARG A 91 -6.66 4.02 -4.70
N TYR A 92 -7.57 3.08 -4.45
CA TYR A 92 -8.09 2.17 -5.45
C TYR A 92 -8.84 2.92 -6.55
N THR A 93 -8.94 2.30 -7.72
CA THR A 93 -9.83 2.73 -8.79
C THR A 93 -11.26 2.80 -8.25
N TYR A 94 -11.83 3.99 -8.17
CA TYR A 94 -13.13 4.24 -7.54
C TYR A 94 -14.11 4.80 -8.57
N PHE A 95 -15.40 4.59 -8.36
CA PHE A 95 -16.42 5.19 -9.21
C PHE A 95 -16.61 6.65 -8.81
N ILE A 96 -16.36 7.58 -9.75
CA ILE A 96 -16.62 9.02 -9.55
C ILE A 96 -18.15 9.26 -9.54
N ASN A 97 -18.90 8.40 -10.24
CA ASN A 97 -20.35 8.18 -10.20
C ASN A 97 -20.67 6.81 -10.84
N ASP A 98 -21.95 6.42 -10.90
CA ASP A 98 -22.45 5.11 -11.37
C ASP A 98 -21.87 4.60 -12.71
N TRP A 99 -21.22 5.47 -13.51
CA TRP A 99 -20.73 5.12 -14.86
C TRP A 99 -19.24 5.42 -15.13
N MET A 100 -18.50 6.03 -14.19
CA MET A 100 -17.13 6.47 -14.45
C MET A 100 -16.11 5.85 -13.48
N PRO A 101 -15.36 4.81 -13.88
CA PRO A 101 -14.27 4.29 -13.07
C PRO A 101 -13.08 5.27 -13.16
N GLY A 102 -12.68 5.82 -12.02
CA GLY A 102 -11.45 6.59 -11.82
C GLY A 102 -10.22 5.69 -11.93
N VAL A 103 -9.96 5.20 -13.14
CA VAL A 103 -8.72 4.52 -13.53
C VAL A 103 -7.70 5.62 -13.84
N PRO A 104 -6.45 5.52 -13.35
CA PRO A 104 -5.82 4.31 -12.81
C PRO A 104 -5.83 4.11 -11.29
N GLY A 105 -6.29 5.10 -10.53
CA GLY A 105 -5.98 5.21 -9.10
C GLY A 105 -4.55 5.67 -8.86
N GLY A 106 -4.10 5.66 -7.60
CA GLY A 106 -2.76 6.13 -7.27
C GLY A 106 -2.39 5.96 -5.81
N LEU A 107 -1.38 6.71 -5.39
CA LEU A 107 -0.96 6.81 -3.99
C LEU A 107 -1.44 8.13 -3.40
N MET A 108 -1.97 8.07 -2.18
CA MET A 108 -2.30 9.24 -1.40
C MET A 108 -1.38 9.26 -0.18
N ARG A 109 -0.58 10.32 -0.04
CA ARG A 109 0.24 10.56 1.15
C ARG A 109 -0.52 11.48 2.09
N PHE A 110 -0.52 11.15 3.37
CA PHE A 110 -1.19 11.87 4.44
C PHE A 110 -0.19 12.23 5.54
N VAL A 111 -0.24 13.48 5.99
CA VAL A 111 0.44 13.95 7.19
C VAL A 111 -0.60 14.58 8.10
N ARG A 112 -0.67 14.13 9.36
CA ARG A 112 -1.67 14.59 10.34
C ARG A 112 -1.48 16.07 10.73
N GLY A 113 -0.21 16.50 10.85
CA GLY A 113 0.12 17.79 11.44
C GLY A 113 -0.22 17.84 12.94
N ASP A 114 -0.03 19.03 13.53
CA ASP A 114 -0.12 19.23 14.98
C ASP A 114 -1.53 19.64 15.47
N ASN A 115 -2.37 20.19 14.59
CA ASN A 115 -3.74 20.60 14.88
C ASN A 115 -4.69 20.19 13.74
N PRO A 116 -5.02 18.89 13.63
CA PRO A 116 -5.99 18.41 12.65
C PRO A 116 -7.43 18.91 12.97
N PRO A 117 -8.26 19.16 11.95
CA PRO A 117 -7.97 18.92 10.53
C PRO A 117 -7.23 20.05 9.82
N GLU A 118 -7.13 21.26 10.37
CA GLU A 118 -6.62 22.43 9.65
C GLU A 118 -5.17 22.26 9.17
N THR A 119 -4.35 21.52 9.92
CA THR A 119 -2.94 21.27 9.57
C THR A 119 -2.71 19.97 8.81
N CYS A 120 -3.76 19.21 8.49
CA CYS A 120 -3.61 17.98 7.71
C CYS A 120 -3.14 18.29 6.29
N ARG A 121 -2.24 17.47 5.76
CA ARG A 121 -1.73 17.60 4.40
C ARG A 121 -1.95 16.32 3.62
N ILE A 122 -2.55 16.47 2.45
CA ILE A 122 -2.78 15.38 1.51
C ILE A 122 -2.03 15.68 0.22
N GLU A 123 -1.36 14.67 -0.30
CA GLU A 123 -0.75 14.69 -1.63
C GLU A 123 -1.30 13.48 -2.39
N TYR A 124 -1.60 13.66 -3.67
CA TYR A 124 -2.08 12.58 -4.53
C TYR A 124 -1.17 12.42 -5.74
N TYR A 125 -0.66 11.19 -5.90
CA TYR A 125 0.21 10.78 -6.98
C TYR A 125 -0.50 9.72 -7.79
N GLU A 126 -1.14 10.16 -8.88
CA GLU A 126 -1.85 9.26 -9.77
C GLU A 126 -0.87 8.48 -10.63
N ILE A 127 -1.18 7.22 -10.93
CA ILE A 127 -0.38 6.43 -11.85
C ILE A 127 -0.39 7.11 -13.24
N PRO A 128 0.74 7.16 -13.97
CA PRO A 128 0.81 7.89 -15.23
C PRO A 128 -0.20 7.40 -16.28
N VAL A 129 -0.80 8.36 -16.97
CA VAL A 129 -1.61 8.14 -18.16
C VAL A 129 -0.84 8.64 -19.38
N LYS A 130 -0.62 7.78 -20.37
CA LYS A 130 0.07 8.10 -21.62
C LYS A 130 -0.87 7.81 -22.79
N ASP A 131 -1.04 8.78 -23.69
CA ASP A 131 -1.93 8.68 -24.86
C ASP A 131 -3.36 8.24 -24.48
N GLY A 132 -3.88 8.79 -23.37
CA GLY A 132 -5.21 8.46 -22.84
C GLY A 132 -5.32 7.06 -22.21
N LYS A 133 -4.20 6.35 -22.04
CA LYS A 133 -4.18 4.99 -21.44
C LYS A 133 -3.31 4.96 -20.18
N ALA A 134 -3.87 4.39 -19.13
CA ALA A 134 -3.12 4.07 -17.92
C ALA A 134 -2.00 3.06 -18.19
N VAL A 135 -0.78 3.36 -17.74
CA VAL A 135 0.37 2.44 -17.92
C VAL A 135 0.36 1.27 -16.93
N ALA A 136 -0.38 1.42 -15.83
CA ALA A 136 -0.69 0.43 -14.81
C ALA A 136 -1.95 0.91 -14.05
N PHE A 137 -2.58 0.08 -13.23
CA PHE A 137 -3.85 0.47 -12.57
C PHE A 137 -4.21 -0.43 -11.38
N ASN A 138 -5.25 -0.05 -10.64
CA ASN A 138 -5.83 -0.78 -9.51
C ASN A 138 -4.80 -1.02 -8.37
N PRO A 139 -4.22 0.04 -7.77
CA PRO A 139 -3.37 -0.10 -6.60
C PRO A 139 -4.20 -0.58 -5.41
N ARG A 140 -3.69 -1.54 -4.64
CA ARG A 140 -4.40 -2.07 -3.46
C ARG A 140 -3.61 -2.07 -2.17
N GLY A 141 -2.33 -2.42 -2.18
CA GLY A 141 -1.47 -2.32 -1.01
C GLY A 141 -0.24 -1.53 -1.34
N VAL A 142 0.13 -0.63 -0.44
CA VAL A 142 1.36 0.14 -0.48
C VAL A 142 2.11 -0.08 0.82
N ASP A 143 3.43 -0.17 0.73
CA ASP A 143 4.33 -0.13 1.87
C ASP A 143 5.61 0.62 1.49
N LEU A 144 6.40 1.03 2.47
CA LEU A 144 7.56 1.90 2.26
C LEU A 144 8.85 1.20 2.63
N ASP A 145 9.92 1.49 1.89
CA ASP A 145 11.27 1.16 2.35
C ASP A 145 11.79 2.19 3.35
N SER A 146 12.96 1.90 3.94
CA SER A 146 13.58 2.76 4.94
C SER A 146 14.04 4.13 4.41
N ASP A 147 14.07 4.33 3.09
CA ASP A 147 14.33 5.61 2.42
C ASP A 147 13.03 6.38 2.11
N GLY A 148 11.87 5.85 2.48
CA GLY A 148 10.56 6.45 2.24
C GLY A 148 10.07 6.32 0.79
N VAL A 149 10.65 5.43 -0.01
CA VAL A 149 10.14 5.11 -1.35
C VAL A 149 8.94 4.17 -1.19
N ALA A 150 7.84 4.50 -1.87
CA ALA A 150 6.62 3.72 -1.82
C ALA A 150 6.64 2.60 -2.86
N TRP A 151 6.23 1.40 -2.44
CA TRP A 151 6.11 0.21 -3.26
C TRP A 151 4.67 -0.30 -3.23
N VAL A 152 4.09 -0.52 -4.41
CA VAL A 152 2.64 -0.77 -4.54
C VAL A 152 2.32 -1.92 -5.50
N ALA A 153 1.53 -2.88 -5.03
CA ALA A 153 0.96 -3.94 -5.87
C ALA A 153 -0.18 -3.38 -6.73
N LEU A 154 -0.12 -3.66 -8.03
CA LEU A 154 -1.07 -3.16 -9.02
C LEU A 154 -1.84 -4.33 -9.63
N GLY A 155 -3.16 -4.19 -9.73
CA GLY A 155 -4.04 -5.17 -10.38
C GLY A 155 -3.75 -5.39 -11.86
N SER A 156 -2.96 -4.51 -12.49
CA SER A 156 -2.39 -4.72 -13.83
C SER A 156 -1.23 -5.73 -13.87
N GLY A 157 -0.94 -6.44 -12.78
CA GLY A 157 0.11 -7.47 -12.74
C GLY A 157 1.53 -6.93 -12.61
N ARG A 158 1.68 -5.75 -11.98
CA ARG A 158 2.95 -5.02 -11.86
C ARG A 158 3.22 -4.63 -10.41
N LEU A 159 4.50 -4.51 -10.06
CA LEU A 159 4.94 -3.74 -8.91
C LEU A 159 5.23 -2.30 -9.35
N GLY A 160 4.60 -1.33 -8.69
CA GLY A 160 4.94 0.08 -8.82
C GLY A 160 5.97 0.48 -7.76
N ARG A 161 6.96 1.28 -8.16
CA ARG A 161 7.85 2.03 -7.29
C ARG A 161 7.54 3.52 -7.48
N PHE A 162 7.38 4.25 -6.39
CA PHE A 162 7.18 5.69 -6.41
C PHE A 162 8.15 6.40 -5.46
N ASP A 163 8.98 7.29 -6.01
CA ASP A 163 9.97 8.06 -5.28
C ASP A 163 9.62 9.55 -5.31
N ARG A 164 9.02 10.00 -4.21
CA ARG A 164 8.55 11.39 -4.04
C ARG A 164 9.66 12.43 -4.22
N ARG A 165 10.93 12.07 -3.96
CA ARG A 165 12.07 12.99 -4.09
C ARG A 165 12.34 13.42 -5.53
N GLN A 166 11.77 12.71 -6.50
CA GLN A 166 11.88 13.03 -7.92
C GLN A 166 10.83 14.05 -8.38
N CYS A 167 9.80 14.33 -7.55
CA CYS A 167 8.76 15.29 -7.85
C CYS A 167 9.25 16.73 -7.74
N LYS A 168 8.92 17.57 -8.73
CA LYS A 168 9.27 19.00 -8.70
C LYS A 168 8.47 19.81 -7.67
N ALA A 169 7.17 19.56 -7.57
CA ALA A 169 6.27 20.28 -6.67
C ALA A 169 5.20 19.30 -6.14
N PRO A 170 5.19 18.98 -4.83
CA PRO A 170 4.28 17.99 -4.27
C PRO A 170 2.88 18.53 -3.92
N SER A 171 2.69 19.86 -4.00
CA SER A 171 1.46 20.57 -3.63
C SER A 171 1.32 21.85 -4.47
N GLY A 172 0.11 22.43 -4.49
CA GLY A 172 -0.25 23.61 -5.27
C GLY A 172 -1.31 23.35 -6.35
N PRO A 173 -1.64 24.37 -7.17
CA PRO A 173 -2.77 24.32 -8.12
C PRO A 173 -2.72 23.16 -9.12
N ASP A 174 -1.51 22.80 -9.57
CA ASP A 174 -1.31 21.74 -10.56
C ASP A 174 -1.07 20.36 -9.92
N ALA A 175 -0.95 20.28 -8.58
CA ALA A 175 -0.60 19.06 -7.86
C ALA A 175 -1.81 18.12 -7.65
N THR A 176 -2.53 17.80 -8.73
CA THR A 176 -3.84 17.12 -8.68
C THR A 176 -3.82 15.65 -9.06
N GLY A 177 -2.63 15.02 -9.09
CA GLY A 177 -2.44 13.62 -9.46
C GLY A 177 -1.32 13.37 -10.45
N GLN A 178 -1.44 13.92 -11.67
CA GLN A 178 -0.54 13.62 -12.81
C GLN A 178 0.76 14.45 -12.83
N HIS A 179 1.02 15.27 -11.82
CA HIS A 179 2.12 16.24 -11.80
C HIS A 179 3.51 15.64 -11.54
N CYS A 180 3.59 14.40 -11.04
CA CYS A 180 4.86 13.72 -10.72
C CYS A 180 4.94 12.34 -11.39
N GLN A 181 4.88 12.31 -12.71
CA GLN A 181 5.01 11.05 -13.45
C GLN A 181 6.44 10.49 -13.41
N GLU A 182 7.44 11.37 -13.27
CA GLU A 182 8.85 11.02 -13.17
C GLU A 182 9.19 10.18 -11.94
N GLY A 183 8.43 10.31 -10.85
CA GLY A 183 8.64 9.52 -9.64
C GLY A 183 8.27 8.04 -9.79
N TRP A 184 7.54 7.67 -10.85
CA TRP A 184 7.03 6.32 -11.06
C TRP A 184 7.98 5.42 -11.85
N SER A 185 8.07 4.16 -11.43
CA SER A 185 8.65 3.05 -12.19
C SER A 185 7.82 1.80 -12.01
N PHE A 186 7.80 0.91 -13.01
CA PHE A 186 6.96 -0.29 -13.01
C PHE A 186 7.75 -1.53 -13.41
N PHE A 187 7.46 -2.64 -12.73
CA PHE A 187 8.12 -3.93 -12.95
C PHE A 187 7.06 -5.01 -13.18
N ASP A 188 7.14 -5.71 -14.32
CA ASP A 188 6.24 -6.81 -14.65
C ASP A 188 6.52 -8.01 -13.74
N THR A 189 5.47 -8.60 -13.18
CA THR A 189 5.59 -9.85 -12.42
C THR A 189 5.81 -11.05 -13.34
N PRO A 190 6.43 -12.15 -12.85
CA PRO A 190 6.71 -13.34 -13.65
C PRO A 190 5.46 -14.21 -13.94
N GLY A 191 4.26 -13.75 -13.57
CA GLY A 191 3.01 -14.50 -13.74
C GLY A 191 2.60 -14.70 -15.20
N PRO A 192 1.80 -15.74 -15.50
CA PRO A 192 1.34 -16.01 -16.86
C PRO A 192 0.44 -14.88 -17.36
N ARG A 193 0.36 -14.70 -18.69
CA ARG A 193 -0.56 -13.77 -19.35
C ARG A 193 -1.58 -14.53 -20.19
N PHE A 194 -2.79 -14.00 -20.30
CA PHE A 194 -3.74 -14.51 -21.29
C PHE A 194 -3.24 -14.26 -22.71
N LYS A 195 -3.53 -15.20 -23.62
CA LYS A 195 -3.14 -15.08 -25.04
C LYS A 195 -3.71 -13.79 -25.64
N GLY A 196 -2.85 -12.99 -26.27
CA GLY A 196 -3.24 -11.73 -26.91
C GLY A 196 -3.30 -10.51 -25.98
N VAL A 197 -3.03 -10.67 -24.67
CA VAL A 197 -2.97 -9.56 -23.72
C VAL A 197 -1.55 -9.01 -23.62
N THR A 198 -1.37 -7.74 -23.96
CA THR A 198 -0.06 -7.06 -23.94
C THR A 198 0.29 -6.46 -22.58
N THR A 199 -0.72 -6.04 -21.81
CA THR A 199 -0.58 -5.47 -20.45
C THR A 199 -1.49 -6.23 -19.49
N GLY A 200 -0.95 -6.68 -18.37
CA GLY A 200 -1.69 -7.52 -17.43
C GLY A 200 -0.95 -8.81 -17.09
N SER A 201 -1.24 -9.34 -15.91
CA SER A 201 -0.89 -10.69 -15.48
C SER A 201 -2.18 -11.43 -15.11
N ALA A 202 -2.21 -12.74 -15.31
CA ALA A 202 -3.22 -13.60 -14.69
C ALA A 202 -2.91 -13.83 -13.20
N ASP A 203 -1.73 -13.40 -12.74
CA ASP A 203 -1.44 -13.26 -11.33
C ASP A 203 -2.10 -12.00 -10.75
N TRP A 204 -2.65 -12.15 -9.56
CA TRP A 204 -3.34 -11.07 -8.86
C TRP A 204 -2.55 -10.67 -7.61
N HIS A 205 -2.25 -9.38 -7.51
CA HIS A 205 -1.52 -8.84 -6.36
C HIS A 205 -2.45 -7.99 -5.52
N TYR A 206 -2.61 -8.39 -4.26
CA TYR A 206 -3.58 -7.79 -3.35
C TYR A 206 -2.93 -6.78 -2.41
N LEU A 207 -1.94 -7.18 -1.62
CA LEU A 207 -1.14 -6.26 -0.81
C LEU A 207 0.35 -6.30 -1.20
N THR A 208 1.13 -5.41 -0.61
CA THR A 208 2.59 -5.38 -0.66
C THR A 208 3.08 -5.09 0.75
N TRP A 209 4.24 -5.63 1.08
CA TRP A 209 4.96 -5.40 2.32
C TRP A 209 6.45 -5.28 2.00
N VAL A 210 7.17 -4.38 2.65
CA VAL A 210 8.61 -4.19 2.43
C VAL A 210 9.39 -4.76 3.60
N ASP A 211 10.35 -5.64 3.31
CA ASP A 211 11.24 -6.23 4.33
C ASP A 211 12.32 -5.25 4.78
N GLN A 212 11.93 -4.22 5.53
CA GLN A 212 12.83 -3.19 6.07
C GLN A 212 13.89 -3.75 7.03
N HIS A 213 13.72 -4.97 7.54
CA HIS A 213 14.51 -5.54 8.63
C HIS A 213 15.24 -6.83 8.26
N GLU A 214 15.27 -7.18 6.97
CA GLU A 214 15.93 -8.40 6.49
C GLU A 214 15.40 -9.67 7.19
N VAL A 215 14.09 -9.72 7.44
CA VAL A 215 13.39 -10.84 8.06
C VAL A 215 13.56 -12.11 7.25
N LEU A 216 13.55 -12.02 5.92
CA LEU A 216 13.76 -13.17 5.04
C LEU A 216 15.23 -13.63 4.99
N GLY A 217 16.19 -12.74 5.29
CA GLY A 217 17.61 -13.05 5.30
C GLY A 217 18.29 -13.01 3.93
N ILE A 218 17.75 -12.28 2.95
CA ILE A 218 18.32 -12.13 1.59
C ILE A 218 18.52 -10.69 1.14
N GLY A 219 18.32 -9.74 2.05
CA GLY A 219 18.43 -8.31 1.77
C GLY A 219 17.45 -7.49 2.60
N LYS A 220 17.83 -6.24 2.84
CA LYS A 220 17.00 -5.21 3.48
C LYS A 220 16.20 -4.46 2.42
N ASP A 221 15.07 -3.89 2.81
CA ASP A 221 14.25 -3.00 1.99
C ASP A 221 13.73 -3.68 0.71
N LEU A 222 13.47 -4.99 0.80
CA LEU A 222 12.97 -5.78 -0.32
C LEU A 222 11.44 -5.76 -0.36
N PRO A 223 10.81 -5.26 -1.44
CA PRO A 223 9.36 -5.34 -1.60
C PRO A 223 8.93 -6.80 -1.84
N ILE A 224 7.91 -7.23 -1.12
CA ILE A 224 7.31 -8.56 -1.23
C ILE A 224 5.82 -8.39 -1.49
N MET A 225 5.32 -9.06 -2.52
CA MET A 225 3.89 -9.13 -2.79
C MET A 225 3.42 -10.57 -2.94
N PRO A 226 2.21 -10.91 -2.47
CA PRO A 226 1.60 -12.19 -2.79
C PRO A 226 1.33 -12.33 -4.29
N GLY A 227 1.71 -13.46 -4.86
CA GLY A 227 1.17 -13.95 -6.12
C GLY A 227 -0.08 -14.77 -5.82
N SER A 228 -1.21 -14.08 -5.62
CA SER A 228 -2.44 -14.70 -5.08
C SER A 228 -2.97 -15.85 -5.95
N THR A 229 -2.63 -15.90 -7.23
CA THR A 229 -3.04 -16.97 -8.15
C THR A 229 -1.86 -17.73 -8.73
N SER A 230 -0.68 -17.59 -8.14
CA SER A 230 0.55 -18.29 -8.53
C SER A 230 1.21 -19.08 -7.39
N ASP A 231 0.48 -19.31 -6.31
CA ASP A 231 0.91 -20.10 -5.15
C ASP A 231 2.20 -19.59 -4.52
N SER A 232 2.44 -18.27 -4.52
CA SER A 232 3.75 -17.76 -4.17
C SER A 232 3.76 -16.42 -3.44
N LEU A 233 4.91 -16.13 -2.82
CA LEU A 233 5.32 -14.77 -2.51
C LEU A 233 6.41 -14.36 -3.51
N LEU A 234 6.30 -13.15 -4.03
CA LEU A 234 7.22 -12.57 -5.01
C LEU A 234 8.07 -11.51 -4.32
N VAL A 235 9.36 -11.80 -4.14
CA VAL A 235 10.33 -10.87 -3.56
C VAL A 235 11.03 -10.14 -4.69
N PHE A 236 10.86 -8.84 -4.78
CA PHE A 236 11.53 -8.02 -5.77
C PHE A 236 12.95 -7.70 -5.33
N GLN A 237 13.92 -7.87 -6.24
CA GLN A 237 15.31 -7.49 -6.06
C GLN A 237 15.59 -6.21 -6.85
N PRO A 238 15.68 -5.03 -6.19
CA PRO A 238 15.82 -3.75 -6.89
C PRO A 238 17.08 -3.64 -7.76
N GLU A 239 18.20 -4.22 -7.32
CA GLU A 239 19.48 -4.17 -8.04
C GLU A 239 19.41 -4.88 -9.39
N SER A 240 18.90 -6.12 -9.41
CA SER A 240 18.77 -6.93 -10.62
C SER A 240 17.47 -6.69 -11.38
N LYS A 241 16.54 -5.93 -10.79
CA LYS A 241 15.17 -5.70 -11.30
C LYS A 241 14.43 -7.00 -11.64
N SER A 242 14.59 -8.00 -10.78
CA SER A 242 14.03 -9.34 -10.97
C SER A 242 13.29 -9.82 -9.72
N PHE A 243 12.54 -10.91 -9.85
CA PHE A 243 11.78 -11.51 -8.76
C PHE A 243 12.39 -12.84 -8.31
N VAL A 244 12.51 -13.02 -7.00
CA VAL A 244 12.68 -14.33 -6.36
C VAL A 244 11.30 -14.84 -5.97
N THR A 245 10.94 -16.02 -6.46
CA THR A 245 9.62 -16.63 -6.22
C THR A 245 9.71 -17.65 -5.10
N LEU A 246 9.04 -17.37 -3.98
CA LEU A 246 8.87 -18.33 -2.87
C LEU A 246 7.60 -19.14 -3.12
N ARG A 247 7.73 -20.28 -3.80
CA ARG A 247 6.60 -21.15 -4.15
C ARG A 247 6.17 -22.04 -2.98
N VAL A 248 4.87 -22.11 -2.74
CA VAL A 248 4.24 -23.01 -1.77
C VAL A 248 3.38 -24.03 -2.53
N PRO A 249 3.84 -25.28 -2.71
CA PRO A 249 3.10 -26.27 -3.48
C PRO A 249 1.86 -26.83 -2.75
N TYR A 250 1.78 -26.66 -1.43
CA TYR A 250 0.66 -27.10 -0.61
C TYR A 250 0.48 -26.17 0.60
N PRO A 251 -0.74 -25.74 0.98
CA PRO A 251 -2.05 -26.12 0.43
C PRO A 251 -2.23 -25.75 -1.05
N LEU A 252 -3.09 -26.49 -1.75
CA LEU A 252 -3.32 -26.27 -3.17
C LEU A 252 -3.88 -24.87 -3.40
N GLY A 253 -3.38 -24.21 -4.44
CA GLY A 253 -3.83 -22.87 -4.79
C GLY A 253 -3.43 -21.82 -3.76
N PHE A 254 -2.31 -21.98 -3.02
CA PHE A 254 -1.88 -21.11 -1.92
C PHE A 254 -2.20 -19.63 -2.19
N TYR A 255 -3.32 -19.20 -1.60
CA TYR A 255 -3.97 -17.93 -1.89
C TYR A 255 -3.68 -16.93 -0.78
N ALA A 256 -2.55 -16.23 -0.92
CA ALA A 256 -2.17 -15.15 -0.02
C ALA A 256 -2.65 -13.80 -0.53
N ARG A 257 -3.14 -12.97 0.40
CA ARG A 257 -3.53 -11.57 0.14
C ARG A 257 -2.64 -10.58 0.86
N GLY A 258 -1.98 -11.01 1.92
CA GLY A 258 -1.01 -10.23 2.67
C GLY A 258 0.01 -11.13 3.34
N LEU A 259 1.05 -10.49 3.84
CA LEU A 259 2.10 -11.09 4.65
C LEU A 259 2.67 -10.04 5.59
N ASP A 260 3.38 -10.50 6.61
CA ASP A 260 4.22 -9.66 7.47
C ASP A 260 5.43 -10.47 7.97
N GLY A 261 6.44 -9.78 8.48
CA GLY A 261 7.64 -10.35 9.05
C GLY A 261 7.69 -10.23 10.57
N ARG A 262 8.33 -11.20 11.23
CA ARG A 262 8.62 -11.11 12.66
C ARG A 262 10.02 -11.61 12.97
N ILE A 263 10.71 -10.88 13.85
CA ILE A 263 11.98 -11.29 14.46
C ILE A 263 11.71 -11.59 15.94
N ASP A 264 11.69 -12.87 16.28
CA ASP A 264 11.47 -13.39 17.64
C ASP A 264 12.73 -13.32 18.52
N ASP A 265 13.89 -13.68 17.98
CA ASP A 265 15.19 -13.50 18.65
C ASP A 265 16.29 -13.20 17.62
N PRO A 266 16.79 -11.95 17.55
CA PRO A 266 17.81 -11.56 16.57
C PRO A 266 19.13 -12.32 16.76
N ARG A 267 19.39 -12.89 17.95
CA ARG A 267 20.63 -13.61 18.27
C ARG A 267 20.66 -15.03 17.73
N THR A 268 19.53 -15.58 17.29
CA THR A 268 19.43 -16.97 16.78
C THR A 268 19.54 -17.06 15.26
N GLY A 269 19.93 -15.96 14.60
CA GLY A 269 20.13 -15.89 13.15
C GLY A 269 18.83 -16.13 12.38
N TRP A 270 18.89 -17.01 11.38
CA TRP A 270 17.76 -17.32 10.51
C TRP A 270 16.59 -18.03 11.23
N LYS A 271 16.85 -18.69 12.37
CA LYS A 271 15.82 -19.41 13.13
C LYS A 271 14.87 -18.50 13.89
N GLY A 272 15.37 -17.33 14.31
CA GLY A 272 14.61 -16.34 15.07
C GLY A 272 13.82 -15.38 14.22
N ARG A 273 13.77 -15.56 12.90
CA ARG A 273 13.05 -14.70 11.97
C ARG A 273 12.22 -15.51 11.00
N ALA A 274 11.06 -14.98 10.60
CA ALA A 274 10.20 -15.60 9.60
C ALA A 274 9.21 -14.61 9.02
N LEU A 275 8.82 -14.84 7.76
CA LEU A 275 7.63 -14.24 7.19
C LEU A 275 6.42 -15.12 7.49
N TRP A 276 5.27 -14.50 7.62
CA TRP A 276 3.98 -15.15 7.82
C TRP A 276 3.00 -14.60 6.80
N ALA A 277 2.46 -15.49 5.97
CA ALA A 277 1.48 -15.13 4.96
C ALA A 277 0.17 -15.87 5.21
N ASN A 278 -0.94 -15.20 4.96
CA ASN A 278 -2.24 -15.84 5.09
C ASN A 278 -2.47 -16.82 3.94
N TYR A 279 -3.09 -17.96 4.21
CA TYR A 279 -3.82 -18.76 3.23
C TYR A 279 -5.30 -18.54 3.50
N GLY A 280 -5.91 -17.62 2.75
CA GLY A 280 -7.22 -17.05 3.10
C GLY A 280 -8.16 -16.92 1.91
N THR A 281 -8.25 -17.97 1.08
CA THR A 281 -9.32 -18.03 0.06
C THR A 281 -10.69 -18.16 0.73
N LEU A 282 -11.71 -17.55 0.14
CA LEU A 282 -13.10 -17.68 0.63
C LEU A 282 -13.66 -19.09 0.41
N ALA A 283 -13.01 -19.89 -0.45
CA ALA A 283 -13.48 -21.20 -0.88
C ALA A 283 -12.56 -22.33 -0.38
N THR A 284 -11.91 -22.20 0.79
CA THR A 284 -11.00 -23.25 1.33
C THR A 284 -11.68 -24.61 1.38
N THR A 285 -12.96 -24.64 1.74
CA THR A 285 -13.75 -25.88 1.83
C THR A 285 -13.93 -26.59 0.49
N HIS A 286 -13.89 -25.86 -0.63
CA HIS A 286 -14.01 -26.42 -1.97
C HIS A 286 -12.67 -26.91 -2.53
N ILE A 287 -11.55 -26.40 -2.00
CA ILE A 287 -10.19 -26.77 -2.43
C ILE A 287 -9.65 -27.93 -1.60
N GLU A 288 -9.81 -27.85 -0.28
CA GLU A 288 -9.16 -28.75 0.69
C GLU A 288 -10.16 -29.64 1.45
N GLY A 289 -11.46 -29.49 1.20
CA GLY A 289 -12.53 -30.28 1.83
C GLY A 289 -13.25 -29.56 2.99
N PRO A 290 -14.42 -30.09 3.41
CA PRO A 290 -15.42 -29.38 4.22
C PRO A 290 -14.91 -28.91 5.59
N ASP A 291 -13.94 -29.59 6.19
CA ASP A 291 -13.41 -29.27 7.53
C ASP A 291 -12.17 -28.36 7.49
N THR A 292 -11.82 -27.79 6.32
CA THR A 292 -10.61 -26.97 6.18
C THR A 292 -10.85 -25.48 6.42
N ASN A 293 -10.17 -24.95 7.42
CA ASN A 293 -10.08 -23.52 7.73
C ASN A 293 -8.92 -22.82 7.01
N SER A 294 -8.96 -21.48 7.00
CA SER A 294 -7.81 -20.63 6.62
C SER A 294 -6.58 -20.96 7.49
N ARG A 295 -5.38 -20.79 6.92
CA ARG A 295 -4.11 -21.11 7.59
C ARG A 295 -3.18 -19.90 7.55
N ILE A 296 -2.13 -19.93 8.37
CA ILE A 296 -0.99 -19.02 8.24
C ILE A 296 0.21 -19.88 7.84
N VAL A 297 0.91 -19.49 6.78
CA VAL A 297 2.09 -20.19 6.27
C VAL A 297 3.35 -19.45 6.73
N LYS A 298 4.23 -20.17 7.42
CA LYS A 298 5.53 -19.66 7.89
C LYS A 298 6.60 -19.88 6.81
N PHE A 299 7.27 -18.81 6.41
CA PHE A 299 8.47 -18.87 5.56
C PHE A 299 9.69 -18.59 6.41
N GLN A 300 10.64 -19.52 6.39
CA GLN A 300 11.91 -19.36 7.06
C GLN A 300 13.00 -19.87 6.12
N LEU A 301 13.91 -18.99 5.74
CA LEU A 301 14.97 -19.29 4.79
C LEU A 301 16.28 -19.55 5.52
N ARG A 302 16.93 -20.66 5.17
CA ARG A 302 18.27 -20.98 5.69
C ARG A 302 19.33 -20.24 4.88
N PRO A 303 20.43 -19.79 5.50
CA PRO A 303 21.53 -19.16 4.78
C PRO A 303 22.27 -20.13 3.86
N ASN A 304 22.21 -21.44 4.15
CA ASN A 304 22.71 -22.51 3.29
C ASN A 304 22.01 -23.85 3.59
N PRO A 305 22.12 -24.86 2.72
CA PRO A 305 21.46 -26.16 2.90
C PRO A 305 21.86 -26.94 4.17
N LEU A 306 23.06 -26.68 4.71
CA LEU A 306 23.62 -27.39 5.87
C LEU A 306 23.36 -26.68 7.20
N ALA A 307 22.75 -25.49 7.18
CA ALA A 307 22.44 -24.74 8.39
C ALA A 307 21.47 -25.54 9.28
N LYS A 308 21.88 -25.81 10.52
CA LYS A 308 21.13 -26.58 11.52
C LYS A 308 20.44 -25.70 12.51
#